data_AF-A0A0E9LTE6-F1
#
_entry.id   AF-A0A0E9LTE6-F1
#
_cell.length_a   1.000
_cell.length_b   1.000
_cell.length_c   1.000
_cell.angle_alpha   90.00
_cell.angle_beta   90.00
_cell.angle_gamma   90.00
#
_symmetry.space_group_name_H-M   'P 1'
#
loop_
_entity.id
_entity.type
_entity.pdbx_description
1 polymer ?
#
loop_
_entity_poly.entity_id
_entity_poly.type
_entity_poly.pdbx_seq_one_letter_code
_entity_poly.pdbx_strand_id
1 'polypeptide(L)' 'MQVLTLIDSLIAAGAERMAVNIANGLAAQGVDSHLCATRAGGPLEEFVEEQVPFLWPTKKGYWI' A
#
# COMPACT_ATOMS: atom_id res chain seq x y z
N MET A 1 -11.17 0.59 -13.68
CA MET A 1 -9.80 1.15 -13.71
C MET A 1 -9.07 0.55 -12.54
N GLN A 2 -7.82 0.10 -12.74
CA GLN A 2 -7.00 -0.47 -11.67
C GLN A 2 -5.93 0.54 -11.28
N VAL A 3 -5.75 0.78 -9.99
CA VAL A 3 -4.80 1.77 -9.47
C VAL A 3 -3.88 1.09 -8.44
N LEU A 4 -2.57 1.27 -8.61
CA LEU A 4 -1.57 0.84 -7.66
C LEU A 4 -0.94 2.06 -6.99
N THR A 5 -1.08 2.15 -5.67
CA THR A 5 -0.34 3.10 -4.85
C THR A 5 0.97 2.44 -4.42
N LEU A 6 2.11 3.04 -4.81
CA LEU A 6 3.44 2.53 -4.50
C LEU A 6 4.12 3.45 -3.49
N ILE A 7 4.67 2.88 -2.43
CA ILE A 7 5.44 3.58 -1.40
C ILE A 7 6.66 2.75 -0.99
N ASP A 8 7.65 3.34 -0.34
CA ASP A 8 8.82 2.61 0.13
C ASP A 8 8.53 1.87 1.45
N SER A 9 7.79 2.49 2.38
CA SER A 9 7.39 1.83 3.64
C SER A 9 6.01 2.24 4.15
N LEU A 10 5.57 1.64 5.26
CA LEU A 10 4.37 2.06 6.00
C LEU A 10 4.69 2.50 7.43
N ILE A 11 5.81 3.21 7.60
CA ILE A 11 6.13 3.89 8.86
C ILE A 11 5.16 5.05 9.12
N ALA A 12 5.06 5.50 10.37
CA ALA A 12 4.19 6.61 10.75
C ALA A 12 4.76 7.97 10.29
N ALA A 13 4.74 8.23 8.99
CA ALA A 13 5.16 9.48 8.36
C ALA A 13 4.10 9.96 7.34
N GLY A 14 4.31 11.19 6.83
CA GLY A 14 3.29 11.90 6.07
C GLY A 14 2.94 11.25 4.74
N ALA A 15 3.94 10.81 3.98
CA ALA A 15 3.73 10.23 2.65
C ALA A 15 3.02 8.88 2.74
N GLU A 16 3.39 8.08 3.72
CA GLU A 16 2.85 6.76 4.03
C GLU A 16 1.39 6.86 4.48
N ARG A 17 1.07 7.84 5.34
CA ARG A 17 -0.31 8.15 5.72
C ARG A 17 -1.15 8.55 4.51
N MET A 18 -0.59 9.36 3.61
CA MET A 18 -1.29 9.72 2.38
C MET A 18 -1.47 8.53 1.44
N ALA A 19 -0.48 7.63 1.33
CA ALA A 19 -0.58 6.43 0.52
C ALA A 19 -1.74 5.53 0.99
N VAL A 20 -1.86 5.29 2.29
CA VAL A 20 -2.98 4.54 2.88
C VAL A 20 -4.31 5.24 2.63
N ASN A 21 -4.40 6.55 2.92
CA ASN A 21 -5.63 7.30 2.72
C ASN A 21 -6.10 7.32 1.25
N ILE A 22 -5.17 7.45 0.31
CA ILE A 22 -5.49 7.42 -1.12
C ILE A 22 -5.97 6.02 -1.52
N ALA A 23 -5.28 4.97 -1.09
CA ALA A 23 -5.64 3.60 -1.44
C ALA A 23 -7.04 3.23 -0.90
N ASN A 24 -7.31 3.53 0.37
CA ASN A 24 -8.61 3.34 1.01
C ASN A 24 -9.70 4.21 0.34
N GLY A 25 -9.42 5.49 0.14
CA GLY A 25 -10.37 6.43 -0.46
C GLY A 25 -10.79 6.01 -1.87
N LEU A 26 -9.85 5.52 -2.68
CA LEU A 26 -10.15 4.98 -4.01
C LEU A 26 -11.01 3.71 -3.94
N ALA A 27 -10.70 2.79 -3.02
CA ALA A 27 -11.50 1.59 -2.82
C ALA A 27 -12.93 1.92 -2.35
N ALA A 28 -13.08 2.90 -1.46
CA ALA A 28 -14.39 3.39 -1.00
C ALA A 28 -15.23 4.01 -2.13
N GLN A 29 -14.61 4.51 -3.20
CA GLN A 29 -15.29 4.97 -4.41
C GLN A 29 -15.53 3.86 -5.45
N GLY A 30 -15.26 2.60 -5.12
CA GLY A 30 -15.45 1.45 -6.02
C GLY A 30 -14.35 1.26 -7.07
N VAL A 31 -13.18 1.90 -6.89
CA VAL A 31 -12.01 1.66 -7.75
C VAL A 31 -11.28 0.42 -7.25
N ASP A 32 -10.81 -0.42 -8.18
CA ASP A 32 -9.92 -1.55 -7.89
C ASP A 32 -8.53 -1.01 -7.50
N SER A 33 -8.37 -0.73 -6.20
CA SER A 33 -7.26 0.01 -5.61
C SER A 33 -6.36 -0.91 -4.80
N HIS A 34 -5.05 -0.86 -5.06
CA HIS A 34 -4.03 -1.72 -4.46
C HIS A 34 -2.95 -0.84 -3.80
N LEU A 35 -2.35 -1.35 -2.73
CA LEU A 35 -1.24 -0.70 -2.05
C LEU A 35 -0.02 -1.63 -2.03
N CYS A 36 1.14 -1.10 -2.38
CA CYS A 36 2.40 -1.84 -2.31
C CYS A 36 3.50 -1.03 -1.62
N ALA A 37 4.04 -1.59 -0.54
CA ALA A 37 5.23 -1.08 0.12
C ALA A 37 6.46 -1.87 -0.35
N THR A 38 7.41 -1.20 -0.98
CA THR A 38 8.49 -1.86 -1.72
C THR A 38 9.70 -2.25 -0.88
N ARG A 39 9.91 -1.62 0.29
CA ARG A 39 11.08 -1.82 1.14
C ARG A 39 10.71 -2.41 2.50
N ALA A 40 9.72 -1.86 3.19
CA ALA A 40 9.34 -2.30 4.54
C ALA A 40 7.85 -2.16 4.81
N GLY A 41 7.32 -2.98 5.72
CA GLY A 41 6.03 -2.74 6.35
C GLY A 41 6.07 -1.56 7.35
N GLY A 42 5.10 -1.52 8.27
CA GLY A 42 5.11 -0.60 9.39
C GLY A 42 3.76 -0.46 10.09
N PRO A 43 3.68 0.37 11.15
CA PRO A 43 2.47 0.53 11.95
C PRO A 43 1.25 0.96 11.13
N LEU A 44 1.42 1.64 9.99
CA LEU A 44 0.27 2.08 9.21
C LEU A 44 -0.47 0.96 8.47
N GLU A 45 0.06 -0.27 8.48
CA GLU A 45 -0.64 -1.46 7.97
C GLU A 45 -1.99 -1.68 8.66
N GLU A 46 -2.12 -1.33 9.94
CA GLU A 46 -3.38 -1.48 10.70
C GLU A 46 -4.53 -0.61 10.17
N PHE A 47 -4.20 0.43 9.37
CA PHE A 47 -5.18 1.35 8.79
C PHE A 47 -5.50 1.03 7.32
N VAL A 48 -4.89 0.00 6.73
CA VAL A 48 -5.26 -0.44 5.38
C VAL A 48 -6.57 -1.20 5.47
N GLU A 49 -7.59 -0.76 4.72
CA GLU A 49 -8.90 -1.40 4.74
C GLU A 49 -8.87 -2.79 4.11
N GLU A 50 -9.68 -3.73 4.62
CA GLU A 50 -9.70 -5.14 4.17
C GLU A 50 -9.91 -5.31 2.65
N GLN A 51 -10.62 -4.36 2.03
CA GLN A 51 -10.91 -4.31 0.60
C GLN A 51 -9.76 -3.82 -0.27
N VAL A 52 -8.68 -3.29 0.32
CA VAL A 52 -7.49 -2.81 -0.39
C VAL A 52 -6.42 -3.90 -0.33
N PRO A 53 -6.13 -4.63 -1.42
CA PRO A 53 -5.06 -5.60 -1.42
C PRO A 53 -3.72 -4.92 -1.13
N PHE A 54 -3.06 -5.39 -0.08
CA PHE A 54 -1.77 -4.88 0.35
C PHE A 54 -0.66 -5.90 0.10
N LEU A 55 0.42 -5.44 -0.51
CA LEU A 55 1.63 -6.23 -0.75
C LEU A 55 2.84 -5.53 -0.16
N TRP A 56 3.59 -6.24 0.67
CA TRP A 56 4.97 -5.91 1.00
C TRP A 56 5.85 -7.13 0.72
N PRO A 57 6.63 -7.14 -0.39
CA PRO A 57 7.47 -8.28 -0.72
C PRO A 57 8.69 -8.32 0.20
N THR A 58 8.83 -9.38 0.98
CA THR A 58 10.13 -9.76 1.56
C THR A 58 11.01 -10.32 0.45
N LYS A 59 11.95 -9.51 -0.05
CA LYS A 59 12.81 -9.82 -1.21
C LYS A 59 13.41 -11.24 -1.17
N LYS A 60 13.16 -12.05 -2.21
CA LYS A 60 14.11 -13.03 -2.76
C LYS A 60 14.68 -12.46 -4.06
N GLY A 61 15.98 -12.66 -4.27
CA GLY A 61 16.81 -11.97 -5.28
C GLY A 61 16.44 -12.20 -6.74
N TYR A 62 17.13 -11.43 -7.59
CA TYR A 62 17.00 -11.22 -9.04
C TYR A 62 16.36 -12.32 -9.89
N TRP A 63 15.59 -11.87 -10.88
CA TRP A 63 15.32 -12.59 -12.13
C TRP A 63 16.66 -12.71 -12.88
N ILE A 64 17.29 -13.88 -12.80
CA ILE A 64 18.40 -14.29 -13.66
C ILE A 64 17.81 -15.07 -14.83
#